data_AF-A0A2Y9AKU7-F1
#
_entry.id   AF-A0A2Y9AKU7-F1
#
_cell.length_a   1.000
_cell.length_b   1.000
_cell.length_c   1.000
_cell.angle_alpha   90.00
_cell.angle_beta   90.00
_cell.angle_gamma   90.00
#
_symmetry.space_group_name_H-M   'P 1'
#
loop_
_entity.id
_entity.type
_entity.pdbx_description
1 polymer ?
#
loop_
_entity_poly.entity_id
_entity_poly.type
_entity_poly.pdbx_seq_one_letter_code
_entity_poly.pdbx_strand_id
1 'polypeptide(L)'
;MRTTNGALDRAADRLMALGSASYGDERERAVFMAATTFGYMVTTYVSIAVALVAALFGQLLLPVVVLLLVGLPSWSAIWYSGRRGVDVTELAFRAEPRIKRTVGALTFGGFALVLAALAVTVFTGHGLLELPALDTSGALGSMVKGGVVGGAGGLLVAAVAMAVQNHRRTRGGAPAQEDTPEED
;
A
#
# COMPACT_ATOMS: atom_id res chain seq x y z
N MET A 1 19.26 27.50 13.65
CA MET A 1 19.16 26.28 14.48
C MET A 1 20.12 25.24 13.92
N ARG A 2 21.12 24.79 14.69
CA ARG A 2 22.04 23.73 14.27
C ARG A 2 21.44 22.39 14.65
N THR A 3 20.87 21.65 13.70
CA THR A 3 20.56 20.24 13.91
C THR A 3 21.87 19.46 13.89
N THR A 4 22.19 18.81 14.99
CA THR A 4 23.26 17.80 15.04
C THR A 4 22.82 16.61 14.18
N ASN A 5 23.16 16.60 12.90
CA ASN A 5 22.80 15.51 11.99
C ASN A 5 23.54 14.23 12.42
N GLY A 6 22.81 13.29 12.99
CA GLY A 6 23.35 11.99 13.40
C GLY A 6 23.83 11.18 12.18
N ALA A 7 24.59 10.11 12.41
CA ALA A 7 25.05 9.23 11.33
C ALA A 7 23.89 8.70 10.45
N LEU A 8 22.73 8.44 11.08
CA LEU A 8 21.51 7.98 10.41
C LEU A 8 20.88 9.07 9.52
N ASP A 9 20.92 10.34 9.94
CA ASP A 9 20.36 11.44 9.14
C ASP A 9 21.19 11.68 7.89
N ARG A 10 22.53 11.61 8.03
CA ARG A 10 23.46 11.69 6.91
C ARG A 10 23.29 10.53 5.92
N ALA A 11 23.04 9.33 6.43
CA ALA A 11 22.77 8.17 5.58
C ALA A 11 21.44 8.33 4.84
N ALA A 12 20.39 8.83 5.50
CA ALA A 12 19.10 9.09 4.88
C ALA A 12 19.18 10.20 3.82
N ASP A 13 19.89 11.29 4.10
CA ASP A 13 20.10 12.38 3.13
C ASP A 13 20.88 11.88 1.90
N ARG A 14 21.87 11.02 2.10
CA ARG A 14 22.65 10.42 1.00
C ARG A 14 21.82 9.45 0.18
N LEU A 15 20.93 8.68 0.82
CA LEU A 15 20.02 7.76 0.13
C LEU A 15 18.98 8.52 -0.70
N MET A 16 18.43 9.61 -0.16
CA MET A 16 17.36 10.38 -0.80
C MET A 16 17.90 11.35 -1.86
N ALA A 17 19.14 11.84 -1.73
CA ALA A 17 19.80 12.72 -2.69
C ALA A 17 18.90 13.87 -3.19
N LEU A 18 18.15 14.51 -2.27
CA LEU A 18 17.08 15.47 -2.58
C LEU A 18 17.52 16.71 -3.38
N GLY A 19 18.82 17.01 -3.42
CA GLY A 19 19.41 18.09 -4.22
C GLY A 19 19.74 17.71 -5.67
N SER A 20 19.45 16.49 -6.09
CA SER A 20 19.67 16.06 -7.47
C SER A 20 18.55 16.52 -8.41
N ALA A 21 18.89 16.76 -9.67
CA ALA A 21 17.94 17.20 -10.71
C ALA A 21 16.78 16.20 -10.96
N SER A 22 16.87 14.98 -10.43
CA SER A 22 15.85 13.94 -10.57
C SER A 22 14.54 14.23 -9.84
N TYR A 23 14.53 15.18 -8.90
CA TYR A 23 13.31 15.55 -8.16
C TYR A 23 12.43 16.54 -8.92
N GLY A 24 12.89 17.13 -10.03
CA GLY A 24 12.10 18.04 -10.86
C GLY A 24 11.69 19.34 -10.15
N ASP A 25 10.93 20.16 -10.87
CA ASP A 25 10.36 21.43 -10.39
C ASP A 25 9.22 21.20 -9.37
N GLU A 26 8.81 22.25 -8.67
CA GLU A 26 7.79 22.15 -7.61
C GLU A 26 6.47 21.53 -8.09
N ARG A 27 6.07 21.83 -9.33
CA ARG A 27 4.90 21.22 -9.96
C ARG A 27 5.09 19.71 -10.18
N GLU A 28 6.25 19.29 -10.64
CA GLU A 28 6.55 17.87 -10.89
C GLU A 28 6.62 17.09 -9.57
N ARG A 29 7.19 17.69 -8.53
CA ARG A 29 7.20 17.15 -7.16
C ARG A 29 5.81 16.93 -6.62
N ALA A 30 4.90 17.90 -6.80
CA ALA A 30 3.52 17.79 -6.33
C ALA A 30 2.78 16.63 -7.03
N VAL A 31 2.93 16.50 -8.35
CA VAL A 31 2.33 15.39 -9.12
C VAL A 31 2.92 14.05 -8.71
N PHE A 32 4.25 13.99 -8.55
CA PHE A 32 4.93 12.76 -8.13
C PHE A 32 4.48 12.32 -6.72
N MET A 33 4.39 13.25 -5.76
CA MET A 33 3.89 12.97 -4.42
C MET A 33 2.45 12.46 -4.42
N ALA A 34 1.58 13.04 -5.26
CA ALA A 34 0.21 12.55 -5.41
C ALA A 34 0.18 11.13 -5.99
N ALA A 35 1.01 10.85 -7.01
CA ALA A 35 1.11 9.54 -7.64
C ALA A 35 1.67 8.46 -6.70
N THR A 36 2.72 8.77 -5.94
CA THR A 36 3.30 7.84 -4.96
C THR A 36 2.34 7.58 -3.81
N THR A 37 1.61 8.61 -3.34
CA THR A 37 0.57 8.46 -2.31
C THR A 37 -0.56 7.56 -2.80
N PHE A 38 -1.00 7.74 -4.05
CA PHE A 38 -1.99 6.86 -4.66
C PHE A 38 -1.49 5.41 -4.76
N GLY A 39 -0.25 5.22 -5.26
CA GLY A 39 0.37 3.90 -5.34
C GLY A 39 0.52 3.23 -3.97
N TYR A 40 0.85 4.00 -2.94
CA TYR A 40 0.92 3.53 -1.56
C TYR A 40 -0.44 3.07 -1.02
N MET A 41 -1.49 3.85 -1.25
CA MET A 41 -2.86 3.49 -0.85
C MET A 41 -3.33 2.20 -1.52
N VAL A 42 -3.10 2.08 -2.84
CA VAL A 42 -3.41 0.87 -3.60
C VAL A 42 -2.64 -0.34 -3.04
N THR A 43 -1.34 -0.20 -2.83
CA THR A 43 -0.48 -1.28 -2.32
C THR A 43 -0.91 -1.72 -0.92
N THR A 44 -1.30 -0.77 -0.07
CA THR A 44 -1.82 -1.03 1.27
C THR A 44 -3.07 -1.90 1.22
N TYR A 45 -4.08 -1.51 0.42
CA TYR A 45 -5.32 -2.26 0.33
C TYR A 45 -5.16 -3.63 -0.29
N VAL A 46 -4.33 -3.75 -1.33
CA VAL A 46 -4.01 -5.04 -1.93
C VAL A 46 -3.30 -5.95 -0.93
N SER A 47 -2.33 -5.43 -0.18
CA SER A 47 -1.59 -6.21 0.82
C SER A 47 -2.49 -6.67 1.97
N ILE A 48 -3.43 -5.84 2.41
CA ILE A 48 -4.47 -6.23 3.38
C ILE A 48 -5.31 -7.38 2.84
N ALA A 49 -5.74 -7.30 1.57
CA ALA A 49 -6.51 -8.37 0.95
C ALA A 49 -5.70 -9.68 0.85
N VAL A 50 -4.42 -9.62 0.48
CA VAL A 50 -3.53 -10.79 0.47
C VAL A 50 -3.37 -11.38 1.87
N ALA A 51 -3.16 -10.54 2.88
CA ALA A 51 -3.06 -10.98 4.26
C ALA A 51 -4.36 -11.67 4.73
N LEU A 52 -5.52 -11.12 4.34
CA LEU A 52 -6.82 -11.72 4.66
C LEU A 52 -6.98 -13.09 4.00
N VAL A 53 -6.71 -13.20 2.70
CA VAL A 53 -6.78 -14.48 1.98
C VAL A 53 -5.87 -15.52 2.61
N ALA A 54 -4.63 -15.14 2.93
CA ALA A 54 -3.70 -16.02 3.61
C ALA A 54 -4.19 -16.46 5.00
N ALA A 55 -4.78 -15.55 5.77
CA ALA A 55 -5.37 -15.86 7.07
C ALA A 55 -6.57 -16.81 6.94
N LEU A 56 -7.40 -16.65 5.91
CA LEU A 56 -8.54 -17.54 5.64
C LEU A 56 -8.10 -18.98 5.32
N PHE A 57 -6.94 -19.16 4.67
CA PHE A 57 -6.30 -20.47 4.45
C PHE A 57 -5.54 -21.01 5.67
N GLY A 58 -5.71 -20.36 6.83
CA GLY A 58 -5.10 -20.77 8.09
C GLY A 58 -3.59 -20.58 8.16
N GLN A 59 -3.01 -19.68 7.34
CA GLN A 59 -1.62 -19.29 7.53
C GLN A 59 -1.53 -18.27 8.68
N LEU A 60 -0.78 -18.60 9.72
CA LEU A 60 -0.64 -17.71 10.89
C LEU A 60 0.47 -16.67 10.70
N LEU A 61 1.62 -17.08 10.16
CA LEU A 61 2.79 -16.21 10.08
C LEU A 61 2.75 -15.23 8.91
N LEU A 62 2.30 -15.69 7.74
CA LEU A 62 2.35 -14.90 6.50
C LEU A 62 1.50 -13.62 6.56
N PRO A 63 0.24 -13.65 7.04
CA PRO A 63 -0.54 -12.42 7.21
C PRO A 63 0.14 -11.42 8.13
N VAL A 64 0.70 -11.87 9.25
CA VAL A 64 1.38 -11.00 10.22
C VAL A 64 2.58 -10.31 9.58
N VAL A 65 3.42 -11.05 8.86
CA VAL A 65 4.59 -10.48 8.16
C VAL A 65 4.16 -9.46 7.12
N VAL A 66 3.13 -9.75 6.32
CA VAL A 66 2.60 -8.81 5.32
C VAL A 66 2.11 -7.53 5.98
N LEU A 67 1.34 -7.62 7.07
CA LEU A 67 0.83 -6.46 7.78
C LEU A 67 1.94 -5.58 8.36
N LEU A 68 3.01 -6.20 8.91
CA LEU A 68 4.18 -5.47 9.41
C LEU A 68 4.91 -4.74 8.27
N LEU A 69 5.09 -5.39 7.12
CA LEU A 69 5.73 -4.78 5.96
C LEU A 69 4.91 -3.61 5.39
N VAL A 70 3.58 -3.69 5.43
CA VAL A 70 2.69 -2.58 5.03
C VAL A 70 2.83 -1.37 5.95
N GLY A 71 3.11 -1.56 7.23
CA GLY A 71 3.34 -0.45 8.16
C GLY A 71 4.68 0.26 7.97
N LEU A 72 5.66 -0.42 7.36
CA LEU A 72 7.04 0.07 7.24
C LEU A 72 7.14 1.44 6.54
N PRO A 73 6.47 1.69 5.40
CA PRO A 73 6.53 3.00 4.76
C PRO A 73 5.93 4.11 5.63
N SER A 74 4.80 3.88 6.31
CA SER A 74 4.21 4.85 7.25
C SER A 74 5.17 5.19 8.39
N TRP A 75 5.79 4.19 9.04
CA TRP A 75 6.77 4.44 10.10
C TRP A 75 8.00 5.19 9.59
N SER A 76 8.52 4.81 8.41
CA SER A 76 9.65 5.49 7.80
C SER A 76 9.34 6.97 7.48
N ALA A 77 8.12 7.25 7.00
CA ALA A 77 7.67 8.59 6.69
C ALA A 77 7.54 9.45 7.96
N ILE A 78 6.91 8.93 9.03
CA ILE A 78 6.79 9.61 10.33
C ILE A 78 8.17 9.89 10.92
N TRP A 79 9.07 8.90 10.90
CA TRP A 79 10.42 9.06 11.42
C TRP A 79 11.23 10.12 10.64
N TYR A 80 11.20 10.06 9.31
CA TYR A 80 11.98 10.96 8.45
C TYR A 80 11.49 12.42 8.51
N SER A 81 10.16 12.59 8.53
CA SER A 81 9.51 13.90 8.61
C SER A 81 9.65 14.54 10.00
N GLY A 82 9.48 13.75 11.07
CA GLY A 82 9.64 14.21 12.44
C GLY A 82 11.04 14.78 12.71
N ARG A 83 12.08 14.16 12.13
CA ARG A 83 13.46 14.69 12.20
C ARG A 83 13.68 16.00 11.44
N ARG A 84 12.76 16.36 10.55
CA ARG A 84 12.77 17.62 9.80
C ARG A 84 11.75 18.64 10.35
N GLY A 85 11.21 18.38 11.54
CA GLY A 85 10.26 19.27 12.20
C GLY A 85 8.86 19.27 11.58
N VAL A 86 8.53 18.26 10.76
CA VAL A 86 7.20 18.10 10.18
C VAL A 86 6.45 17.04 10.98
N ASP A 87 5.38 17.43 11.66
CA ASP A 87 4.48 16.50 12.34
C ASP A 87 3.42 15.97 11.37
N VAL A 88 3.69 14.78 10.82
CA VAL A 88 2.75 14.08 9.91
C VAL A 88 1.47 13.67 10.61
N THR A 89 1.52 13.42 11.93
CA THR A 89 0.34 13.05 12.71
C THR A 89 -0.60 14.23 12.80
N GLU A 90 -0.08 15.42 13.11
CA GLU A 90 -0.86 16.66 13.13
C GLU A 90 -1.45 16.99 11.76
N LEU A 91 -0.68 16.84 10.69
CA LEU A 91 -1.17 17.02 9.32
C LEU A 91 -2.33 16.06 9.00
N ALA A 92 -2.24 14.80 9.41
CA ALA A 92 -3.32 13.82 9.24
C ALA A 92 -4.58 14.19 10.06
N PHE A 93 -4.44 14.88 11.21
CA PHE A 93 -5.57 15.37 11.99
C PHE A 93 -6.33 16.52 11.31
N ARG A 94 -5.66 17.30 10.46
CA ARG A 94 -6.27 18.40 9.69
C ARG A 94 -7.01 17.93 8.43
N ALA A 95 -6.87 16.67 8.05
CA ALA A 95 -7.59 16.10 6.90
C ALA A 95 -9.11 16.15 7.11
N GLU A 96 -9.85 16.25 6.00
CA GLU A 96 -11.32 16.27 6.05
C GLU A 96 -11.89 15.08 6.84
N PRO A 97 -12.87 15.30 7.73
CA PRO A 97 -13.43 14.24 8.55
C PRO A 97 -13.98 13.06 7.74
N ARG A 98 -14.52 13.33 6.54
CA ARG A 98 -15.05 12.31 5.63
C ARG A 98 -13.95 11.39 5.13
N ILE A 99 -12.84 11.95 4.64
CA ILE A 99 -11.70 11.18 4.14
C ILE A 99 -11.08 10.37 5.29
N LYS A 100 -10.88 10.99 6.45
CA LYS A 100 -10.35 10.33 7.64
C LYS A 100 -11.20 9.13 8.07
N ARG A 101 -12.53 9.28 8.05
CA ARG A 101 -13.46 8.18 8.38
C ARG A 101 -13.38 7.05 7.35
N THR A 102 -13.44 7.37 6.06
CA THR A 102 -13.42 6.34 5.00
C THR A 102 -12.10 5.59 4.98
N VAL A 103 -10.97 6.30 4.97
CA VAL A 103 -9.64 5.68 4.95
C VAL A 103 -9.39 4.91 6.24
N GLY A 104 -9.73 5.49 7.39
CA GLY A 104 -9.62 4.81 8.69
C GLY A 104 -10.46 3.54 8.75
N ALA A 105 -11.73 3.61 8.35
CA ALA A 105 -12.62 2.44 8.35
C ALA A 105 -12.13 1.33 7.42
N LEU A 106 -11.65 1.66 6.21
CA LEU A 106 -11.12 0.67 5.28
C LEU A 106 -9.84 0.02 5.82
N THR A 107 -8.90 0.80 6.32
CA THR A 107 -7.61 0.28 6.80
C THR A 107 -7.76 -0.49 8.10
N PHE A 108 -8.39 0.10 9.13
CA PHE A 108 -8.58 -0.57 10.43
C PHE A 108 -9.60 -1.70 10.35
N GLY A 109 -10.66 -1.54 9.55
CA GLY A 109 -11.63 -2.62 9.29
C GLY A 109 -10.97 -3.79 8.56
N GLY A 110 -10.13 -3.50 7.56
CA GLY A 110 -9.33 -4.51 6.87
C GLY A 110 -8.41 -5.28 7.82
N PHE A 111 -7.66 -4.59 8.68
CA PHE A 111 -6.83 -5.24 9.70
C PHE A 111 -7.66 -6.05 10.70
N ALA A 112 -8.80 -5.54 11.15
CA ALA A 112 -9.70 -6.25 12.06
C ALA A 112 -10.21 -7.56 11.44
N LEU A 113 -10.53 -7.58 10.14
CA LEU A 113 -10.92 -8.79 9.43
C LEU A 113 -9.78 -9.81 9.36
N VAL A 114 -8.55 -9.37 9.08
CA VAL A 114 -7.38 -10.26 9.07
C VAL A 114 -7.17 -10.87 10.46
N LEU A 115 -7.22 -10.05 11.51
CA LEU A 115 -7.07 -10.51 12.90
C LEU A 115 -8.19 -11.45 13.31
N ALA A 116 -9.44 -11.21 12.90
CA ALA A 116 -10.56 -12.10 13.16
C ALA A 116 -10.36 -13.46 12.48
N ALA A 117 -9.92 -13.48 11.22
CA ALA A 117 -9.62 -14.73 10.50
C ALA A 117 -8.45 -15.51 11.16
N LEU A 118 -7.42 -14.80 11.61
CA LEU A 118 -6.32 -15.39 12.38
C LEU A 118 -6.82 -15.95 13.72
N ALA A 119 -7.65 -15.21 14.45
CA ALA A 119 -8.21 -15.65 15.73
C ALA A 119 -9.02 -16.94 15.56
N VAL A 120 -9.88 -17.02 14.54
CA VAL A 120 -10.61 -18.25 14.22
C VAL A 120 -9.64 -19.40 13.99
N THR A 121 -8.62 -19.22 13.13
CA THR A 121 -7.61 -20.24 12.86
C THR A 121 -6.88 -20.72 14.12
N VAL A 122 -6.57 -19.81 15.05
CA VAL A 122 -5.90 -20.15 16.32
C VAL A 122 -6.82 -20.97 17.23
N PHE A 123 -8.12 -20.66 17.27
CA PHE A 123 -9.08 -21.37 18.14
C PHE A 123 -9.60 -22.69 17.55
N THR A 124 -9.78 -22.78 16.23
CA THR A 124 -10.28 -23.99 15.55
C THR A 124 -9.17 -24.94 15.10
N GLY A 125 -7.92 -24.46 15.03
CA GLY A 125 -6.77 -25.24 14.58
C GLY A 125 -6.69 -25.41 13.05
N HIS A 126 -7.68 -24.93 12.30
CA HIS A 126 -7.73 -24.95 10.85
C HIS A 126 -8.28 -23.63 10.30
N GLY A 127 -7.90 -23.28 9.07
CA GLY A 127 -8.42 -22.09 8.39
C GLY A 127 -9.93 -22.17 8.12
N LEU A 128 -10.55 -21.02 7.84
CA LEU A 128 -11.95 -20.92 7.42
C LEU A 128 -12.20 -21.56 6.05
N LEU A 129 -11.19 -21.59 5.18
CA LEU A 129 -11.25 -22.25 3.88
C LEU A 129 -10.38 -23.50 3.92
N GLU A 130 -11.03 -24.67 3.88
CA GLU A 130 -10.37 -25.95 3.67
C GLU A 130 -10.04 -26.09 2.18
N LEU A 131 -8.75 -26.19 1.86
CA LEU A 131 -8.35 -26.67 0.54
C LEU A 131 -8.62 -28.19 0.49
N PRO A 132 -9.08 -28.74 -0.65
CA PRO A 132 -9.23 -30.19 -0.82
C PRO A 132 -7.96 -30.89 -0.35
N ALA A 133 -8.13 -31.94 0.47
CA ALA A 133 -7.04 -32.71 1.05
C ALA A 133 -6.20 -33.37 -0.05
N LEU A 134 -5.26 -32.62 -0.60
CA LEU A 134 -4.15 -33.15 -1.37
C LEU A 134 -3.10 -33.56 -0.34
N ASP A 135 -2.68 -34.81 -0.42
CA ASP A 135 -1.68 -35.43 0.46
C ASP A 135 -0.49 -34.47 0.67
N THR A 136 -0.39 -33.90 1.87
CA THR A 136 0.45 -32.73 2.19
C THR A 136 1.78 -33.12 2.84
N SER A 137 2.19 -34.38 2.73
CA SER A 137 3.43 -34.88 3.34
C SER A 137 4.73 -34.44 2.62
N GLY A 138 4.70 -33.53 1.65
CA GLY A 138 5.90 -33.10 0.91
C GLY A 138 5.87 -31.66 0.36
N ALA A 139 7.02 -31.20 -0.14
CA ALA A 139 7.28 -29.85 -0.67
C ALA A 139 6.25 -29.35 -1.69
N LEU A 140 5.55 -30.27 -2.37
CA LEU A 140 4.42 -30.00 -3.27
C LEU A 140 3.23 -29.35 -2.54
N GLY A 141 2.92 -29.76 -1.31
CA GLY A 141 1.82 -29.19 -0.52
C GLY A 141 2.08 -27.73 -0.14
N SER A 142 3.32 -27.39 0.24
CA SER A 142 3.74 -26.01 0.47
C SER A 142 3.77 -25.19 -0.82
N MET A 143 4.12 -25.80 -1.96
CA MET A 143 4.18 -25.12 -3.25
C MET A 143 2.78 -24.78 -3.78
N VAL A 144 1.81 -25.68 -3.61
CA VAL A 144 0.41 -25.43 -3.96
C VAL A 144 -0.21 -24.39 -3.03
N LYS A 145 0.02 -24.49 -1.71
CA LYS A 145 -0.49 -23.48 -0.75
C LYS A 145 0.12 -22.09 -1.01
N GLY A 146 1.41 -22.03 -1.35
CA GLY A 146 2.09 -20.81 -1.79
C GLY A 146 1.57 -20.30 -3.13
N GLY A 147 1.28 -21.19 -4.07
CA GLY A 147 0.71 -20.87 -5.39
C GLY A 147 -0.71 -20.33 -5.32
N VAL A 148 -1.55 -20.83 -4.40
CA VAL A 148 -2.92 -20.31 -4.20
C VAL A 148 -2.89 -18.93 -3.56
N VAL A 149 -2.07 -18.72 -2.52
CA VAL A 149 -1.93 -17.40 -1.87
C VAL A 149 -1.28 -16.39 -2.82
N GLY A 150 -0.22 -16.80 -3.52
CA GLY A 150 0.47 -15.96 -4.51
C GLY A 150 -0.38 -15.67 -5.75
N GLY A 151 -1.19 -16.65 -6.20
CA GLY A 151 -2.10 -16.51 -7.33
C GLY A 151 -3.30 -15.61 -7.02
N ALA A 152 -3.92 -15.75 -5.85
CA ALA A 152 -5.00 -14.87 -5.40
C ALA A 152 -4.50 -13.43 -5.20
N GLY A 153 -3.31 -13.27 -4.60
CA GLY A 153 -2.69 -11.95 -4.48
C GLY A 153 -2.30 -11.35 -5.83
N GLY A 154 -1.72 -12.15 -6.73
CA GLY A 154 -1.37 -11.73 -8.09
C GLY A 154 -2.58 -11.31 -8.92
N LEU A 155 -3.70 -12.04 -8.81
CA LEU A 155 -4.96 -11.70 -9.48
C LEU A 155 -5.56 -10.39 -8.95
N LEU A 156 -5.53 -10.15 -7.64
CA LEU A 156 -5.98 -8.89 -7.06
C LEU A 156 -5.11 -7.71 -7.50
N VAL A 157 -3.78 -7.88 -7.49
CA VAL A 157 -2.84 -6.87 -8.01
C VAL A 157 -3.14 -6.58 -9.48
N ALA A 158 -3.32 -7.62 -10.31
CA ALA A 158 -3.61 -7.49 -11.73
C ALA A 158 -4.96 -6.81 -11.99
N ALA A 159 -6.00 -7.15 -11.22
CA ALA A 159 -7.32 -6.55 -11.32
C ALA A 159 -7.28 -5.04 -11.00
N VAL A 160 -6.56 -4.66 -9.94
CA VAL A 160 -6.37 -3.24 -9.60
C VAL A 160 -5.53 -2.52 -10.65
N ALA A 161 -4.46 -3.14 -11.16
CA ALA A 161 -3.66 -2.58 -12.24
C ALA A 161 -4.47 -2.36 -13.53
N MET A 162 -5.33 -3.31 -13.89
CA MET A 162 -6.26 -3.17 -15.02
C MET A 162 -7.28 -2.06 -14.78
N ALA A 163 -7.87 -1.97 -13.59
CA ALA A 163 -8.81 -0.91 -13.25
C ALA A 163 -8.17 0.49 -13.39
N VAL A 164 -6.93 0.65 -12.92
CA VAL A 164 -6.17 1.89 -13.04
C VAL A 164 -5.82 2.20 -14.50
N GLN A 165 -5.39 1.21 -15.29
CA GLN A 165 -5.08 1.39 -16.71
C GLN A 165 -6.33 1.73 -17.53
N ASN A 166 -7.47 1.10 -17.25
CA ASN A 166 -8.72 1.37 -17.95
C ASN A 166 -9.23 2.79 -17.66
N HIS A 167 -9.02 3.27 -16.43
CA HIS A 167 -9.37 4.63 -16.07
C HIS A 167 -8.45 5.69 -16.72
N ARG A 168 -7.21 5.31 -17.05
CA ARG A 168 -6.28 6.16 -17.83
C ARG A 168 -6.67 6.24 -19.31
N ARG A 169 -7.12 5.13 -19.92
CA ARG A 169 -7.51 5.10 -21.34
C ARG A 169 -8.76 5.93 -21.64
N THR A 170 -9.69 6.00 -20.70
CA THR A 170 -10.93 6.78 -20.82
C THR A 170 -10.70 8.30 -20.70
N ARG A 171 -9.60 8.75 -20.10
CA ARG A 171 -9.23 10.18 -20.01
C ARG A 171 -8.28 10.66 -21.11
N GLY A 172 -7.59 9.76 -21.81
CA GLY A 172 -6.67 10.11 -22.90
C GLY A 172 -7.33 10.33 -24.26
N GLY A 173 -8.66 10.29 -24.35
CA GLY A 173 -9.43 10.33 -25.59
C GLY A 173 -10.41 11.50 -25.72
N ALA A 174 -10.22 12.61 -24.99
CA ALA A 174 -10.93 13.85 -25.30
C ALA A 174 -10.13 14.62 -26.37
N PRO A 175 -10.55 14.63 -27.65
CA PRO A 175 -9.92 15.51 -28.63
C PRO A 175 -10.12 16.96 -28.20
N ALA A 176 -9.02 17.72 -28.21
CA ALA A 176 -9.03 19.16 -28.10
C ALA A 176 -9.96 19.72 -29.19
N GLN A 177 -11.08 20.29 -28.79
CA GLN A 177 -11.82 21.17 -29.67
C GLN A 177 -11.05 22.48 -29.67
N GLU A 178 -10.47 22.72 -30.82
CA GLU A 178 -9.63 23.83 -31.25
C GLU A 178 -10.39 25.15 -31.03
N ASP A 179 -10.01 25.91 -29.99
CA ASP A 179 -10.28 27.34 -29.91
C ASP A 179 -9.45 28.00 -31.02
N THR A 180 -10.08 28.28 -32.16
CA THR A 180 -9.52 29.23 -33.14
C THR A 180 -9.71 30.65 -32.61
N PRO A 181 -8.63 31.44 -32.43
CA PRO A 181 -8.73 32.84 -32.05
C PRO A 181 -9.03 33.76 -33.27
N GLU A 182 -9.89 34.75 -32.98
CA GLU A 182 -10.13 36.12 -33.49
C GLU A 182 -9.69 36.61 -34.89
N GLU A 183 -10.50 37.58 -35.39
CA GLU A 183 -10.28 38.71 -36.34
C GLU A 183 -11.41 38.73 -37.40
N ASP A 184 -12.32 39.71 -37.54
CA ASP A 184 -12.40 41.15 -37.22
C ASP A 184 -13.78 41.58 -36.66
#